data_AF-A0A2I0QN34-F1
#
_entry.id   AF-A0A2I0QN34-F1
#
_cell.length_a   1.000
_cell.length_b   1.000
_cell.length_c   1.000
_cell.angle_alpha   90.00
_cell.angle_beta   90.00
_cell.angle_gamma   90.00
#
_symmetry.space_group_name_H-M   'P 1'
#
loop_
_entity.id
_entity.type
_entity.pdbx_description
1 polymer ?
#
loop_
_entity_poly.entity_id
_entity_poly.type
_entity_poly.pdbx_seq_one_letter_code
_entity_poly.pdbx_strand_id
1 'polypeptide(L)' 'TFKIAAEFADAMKYGISERDRAMDEARDGHDWEKQFGLAIDGGERARQKGKNLIKGTGCTMCGKYCAVDVMKKYLNKM' A
#
# COMPACT_ATOMS: atom_id res chain seq x y z
N THR A 1 -2.29 14.71 12.94
CA THR A 1 -2.52 15.31 11.61
C THR A 1 -1.23 15.76 10.93
N PHE A 2 -0.32 16.48 11.61
CA PHE A 2 0.95 16.94 11.01
C PHE A 2 1.97 15.85 10.63
N LYS A 3 1.82 14.61 11.13
CA LYS A 3 2.75 13.51 10.82
C LYS A 3 2.87 13.22 9.31
N ILE A 4 1.76 13.31 8.57
CA ILE A 4 1.77 13.09 7.10
C ILE A 4 2.54 14.21 6.39
N ALA A 5 2.36 15.47 6.82
CA ALA A 5 3.08 16.59 6.24
C ALA A 5 4.58 16.53 6.54
N ALA A 6 4.95 16.12 7.76
CA ALA A 6 6.35 15.89 8.13
C ALA A 6 6.99 14.79 7.28
N GLU A 7 6.32 13.64 7.12
CA GLU A 7 6.81 12.54 6.28
C GLU A 7 7.03 12.99 4.83
N PHE A 8 6.08 13.76 4.27
CA PHE A 8 6.22 14.29 2.92
C PHE A 8 7.43 15.23 2.80
N ALA A 9 7.62 16.12 3.78
CA ALA A 9 8.76 17.03 3.80
C ALA A 9 10.09 16.27 3.92
N ASP A 10 10.13 15.22 4.75
CA ASP A 10 11.31 14.37 4.90
C ASP A 10 11.60 13.59 3.61
N ALA A 11 10.57 13.04 2.95
CA ALA A 11 10.72 12.36 1.67
C ALA A 11 11.29 13.27 0.56
N MET A 12 10.85 14.54 0.52
CA MET A 12 11.38 15.52 -0.44
C MET A 12 12.81 15.93 -0.13
N LYS A 13 13.17 16.03 1.16
CA LYS A 13 14.48 16.55 1.58
C LYS A 13 15.56 15.47 1.64
N TYR A 14 15.21 14.27 2.11
CA TYR A 14 16.14 13.19 2.40
C TYR A 14 15.92 11.95 1.53
N GLY A 15 14.84 11.91 0.75
CA GLY A 15 14.45 10.77 -0.07
C GLY A 15 13.42 9.87 0.61
N ILE A 16 12.85 8.95 -0.19
CA ILE A 16 11.80 8.02 0.25
C ILE A 16 12.33 7.13 1.36
N SER A 17 11.59 7.04 2.48
CA SER A 17 11.99 6.21 3.61
C SER A 17 11.89 4.72 3.29
N GLU A 18 12.62 3.88 4.02
CA GLU A 18 12.48 2.42 3.91
C GLU A 18 11.06 1.96 4.26
N ARG A 19 10.37 2.67 5.16
CA ARG A 19 8.99 2.37 5.54
C ARG A 19 8.03 2.59 4.36
N ASP A 20 8.17 3.70 3.66
CA ASP A 20 7.34 4.00 2.47
C ASP A 20 7.60 2.98 1.37
N ARG A 21 8.88 2.67 1.10
CA ARG A 21 9.25 1.64 0.12
C ARG A 21 8.68 0.27 0.49
N ALA A 22 8.78 -0.13 1.76
CA ALA A 22 8.23 -1.39 2.23
C ALA A 22 6.70 -1.44 2.13
N MET A 23 6.03 -0.29 2.28
CA MET A 23 4.58 -0.18 2.09
C MET A 23 4.20 -0.33 0.62
N ASP A 24 4.96 0.27 -0.29
CA ASP A 24 4.76 0.12 -1.74
C ASP A 24 4.98 -1.33 -2.20
N GLU A 25 6.03 -1.99 -1.72
CA GLU A 25 6.32 -3.40 -2.00
C GLU A 25 5.21 -4.31 -1.44
N ALA A 26 4.71 -4.05 -0.23
CA ALA A 26 3.58 -4.77 0.33
C ALA A 26 2.31 -4.59 -0.51
N ARG A 27 2.04 -3.35 -0.95
CA ARG A 27 0.89 -3.03 -1.81
C ARG A 27 0.99 -3.71 -3.18
N ASP A 28 2.16 -3.70 -3.81
CA ASP A 28 2.39 -4.41 -5.08
C ASP A 28 2.15 -5.91 -4.90
N GLY A 29 2.68 -6.49 -3.82
CA GLY A 29 2.52 -7.90 -3.46
C GLY A 29 1.12 -8.31 -2.96
N HIS A 30 0.19 -7.37 -2.81
CA HIS A 30 -1.10 -7.60 -2.13
C HIS A 30 -0.97 -8.13 -0.69
N ASP A 31 0.13 -7.82 -0.01
CA ASP A 31 0.34 -8.12 1.40
C ASP A 31 -0.34 -7.05 2.27
N TRP A 32 -1.65 -7.21 2.42
CA TRP A 32 -2.50 -6.24 3.10
C TRP A 32 -2.14 -6.04 4.57
N GLU A 33 -1.83 -7.12 5.30
CA GLU A 33 -1.47 -7.01 6.73
C GLU A 33 -0.14 -6.29 6.92
N LYS A 34 0.86 -6.56 6.08
CA LYS A 34 2.11 -5.78 6.11
C LYS A 34 1.86 -4.33 5.75
N GLN A 35 1.09 -4.06 4.70
CA GLN A 35 0.76 -2.69 4.28
C GLN A 35 0.05 -1.92 5.41
N PHE A 36 -0.91 -2.56 6.09
CA PHE A 36 -1.62 -1.94 7.22
C PHE A 36 -0.71 -1.75 8.43
N GLY A 37 0.16 -2.72 8.75
CA GLY A 37 1.12 -2.62 9.84
C GLY A 37 2.12 -1.47 9.68
N LEU A 38 2.42 -1.05 8.45
CA LEU A 38 3.31 0.07 8.15
C LEU A 38 2.62 1.44 8.19
N ALA A 39 1.31 1.49 8.41
CA ALA A 39 0.58 2.76 8.47
C ALA A 39 1.05 3.65 9.63
N ILE A 40 1.12 4.96 9.37
CA ILE A 40 1.64 5.98 10.31
C ILE A 40 0.85 6.11 11.63
N ASP A 41 -0.37 5.57 11.65
CA ASP A 41 -1.27 5.55 12.82
C ASP A 41 -1.32 4.19 13.53
N GLY A 42 -0.41 3.26 13.22
CA GLY A 42 -0.35 1.93 13.83
C GLY A 42 -1.28 0.90 13.20
N GLY A 43 -2.01 1.26 12.14
CA GLY A 43 -2.65 0.30 11.24
C GLY A 43 -4.02 -0.21 11.65
N GLU A 44 -4.49 0.01 12.89
CA GLU A 44 -5.81 -0.43 13.33
C GLU A 44 -6.94 0.17 12.47
N ARG A 45 -6.86 1.47 12.19
CA ARG A 45 -7.80 2.16 11.31
C ARG A 45 -7.76 1.62 9.89
N ALA A 46 -6.56 1.30 9.40
CA ALA A 46 -6.36 0.72 8.07
C ALA A 46 -7.01 -0.67 7.99
N ARG A 47 -6.77 -1.54 8.98
CA ARG A 47 -7.43 -2.86 9.08
C ARG A 47 -8.94 -2.74 9.14
N GLN A 48 -9.48 -1.83 9.95
CA GLN A 48 -10.92 -1.62 10.06
C GLN A 48 -11.54 -1.24 8.70
N LYS A 49 -10.90 -0.33 7.96
CA LYS A 49 -11.37 0.07 6.62
C LYS A 49 -11.14 -1.03 5.58
N GLY A 50 -10.02 -1.74 5.66
CA GLY A 50 -9.61 -2.77 4.72
C GLY A 50 -10.56 -3.96 4.64
N LYS A 51 -11.21 -4.32 5.76
CA LYS A 51 -12.18 -5.44 5.84
C LYS A 51 -13.26 -5.39 4.75
N ASN A 52 -13.73 -4.20 4.39
CA ASN A 52 -14.79 -4.03 3.39
C ASN A 52 -14.27 -3.69 1.98
N LEU A 53 -12.95 -3.48 1.85
CA LEU A 53 -12.31 -3.02 0.63
C LEU A 53 -11.44 -4.09 -0.03
N ILE A 54 -11.07 -5.16 0.67
CA ILE A 54 -10.28 -6.26 0.13
C ILE A 54 -11.22 -7.38 -0.33
N LYS A 55 -11.02 -7.89 -1.54
CA LYS A 55 -11.78 -9.01 -2.10
C LYS A 55 -10.87 -9.92 -2.92
N GLY A 56 -10.63 -11.13 -2.42
CA GLY A 56 -9.66 -12.05 -3.01
C GLY A 56 -8.23 -11.51 -2.82
N THR A 57 -7.44 -11.50 -3.89
CA THR A 57 -6.07 -10.95 -3.86
C THR A 57 -6.06 -9.42 -3.90
N GLY A 58 -6.99 -8.80 -4.63
CA GLY A 58 -7.04 -7.35 -4.85
C GLY A 58 -8.01 -6.59 -3.94
N CYS A 59 -8.16 -5.30 -4.21
CA CYS A 59 -9.21 -4.47 -3.62
C CYS A 59 -10.46 -4.38 -4.50
N THR A 60 -11.57 -3.89 -3.92
CA THR A 60 -12.87 -3.76 -4.59
C THR A 60 -12.95 -2.62 -5.60
N MET A 61 -11.94 -1.74 -5.66
CA MET A 61 -11.96 -0.54 -6.49
C MET A 61 -12.01 -0.85 -7.99
N CYS A 62 -11.07 -1.67 -8.49
CA CYS A 62 -10.95 -1.99 -9.92
C CYS A 62 -11.43 -3.41 -10.27
N GLY A 63 -11.55 -4.30 -9.27
CA GLY A 63 -11.92 -5.70 -9.46
C GLY A 63 -10.97 -6.42 -10.43
N LYS A 64 -11.54 -7.07 -11.47
CA LYS A 64 -10.79 -7.87 -12.45
C LYS A 64 -9.82 -7.07 -13.34
N TYR A 65 -9.88 -5.73 -13.29
CA TYR A 65 -9.02 -4.83 -14.06
C TYR A 65 -7.99 -4.13 -13.15
N CYS A 66 -7.53 -4.79 -12.09
CA CYS A 66 -6.48 -4.26 -11.22
C CYS A 66 -5.22 -3.92 -12.04
N ALA A 67 -4.81 -2.66 -12.01
CA ALA A 67 -3.66 -2.18 -12.78
C ALA A 67 -2.37 -2.90 -12.38
N VAL A 68 -2.18 -3.17 -11.09
CA VAL A 68 -1.01 -3.91 -10.56
C VAL A 68 -0.96 -5.32 -11.15
N ASP A 69 -2.08 -6.05 -11.10
CA ASP A 69 -2.15 -7.41 -11.65
C ASP A 69 -1.89 -7.42 -13.15
N VAL A 70 -2.56 -6.54 -13.91
CA VAL A 70 -2.37 -6.42 -15.37
C VAL A 70 -0.90 -6.15 -15.70
N MET A 71 -0.27 -5.27 -14.95
CA MET A 71 1.13 -4.93 -15.17
C MET A 71 2.07 -6.09 -14.84
N LYS A 72 1.80 -6.83 -13.76
CA LYS A 72 2.53 -8.07 -13.43
C LYS A 72 2.40 -9.13 -14.53
N LYS A 73 1.21 -9.27 -15.12
CA LYS A 73 1.02 -10.20 -16.26
C LYS A 73 1.85 -9.79 -17.45
N TYR A 74 1.83 -8.51 -17.81
CA TYR A 74 2.57 -8.01 -18.97
C TYR A 74 4.09 -8.11 -18.78
N LEU A 75 4.60 -7.89 -17.57
CA LEU A 75 6.03 -7.96 -17.26
C LEU A 75 6.54 -9.40 -16.99
N ASN A 76 5.70 -10.43 -17.15
CA ASN A 76 6.01 -11.82 -16.78
C ASN A 76 6.53 -11.96 -15.34
N LYS A 77 5.94 -11.20 -14.41
CA LYS A 77 6.25 -11.23 -12.96
C LYS A 77 5.22 -12.02 -12.14
N MET A 78 4.47 -12.91 -12.80
CA MET A 78 3.55 -13.85 -12.16
C MET A 78 4.24 -15.17 -11.85
#